data_AF-A0A2E9TZU9-F1
#
_entry.id   AF-A0A2E9TZU9-F1
#
_cell.length_a   1.000
_cell.length_b   1.000
_cell.length_c   1.000
_cell.angle_alpha   90.00
_cell.angle_beta   90.00
_cell.angle_gamma   90.00
#
_symmetry.space_group_name_H-M   'P 1'
#
loop_
_entity.id
_entity.type
_entity.pdbx_description
1 polymer ?
#
loop_
_entity_poly.entity_id
_entity_poly.type
_entity_poly.pdbx_seq_one_letter_code
_entity_poly.pdbx_strand_id
1 'polypeptide(L)' 'MWIENKLFYMKKEDEKKYLYGIYRRFKKKYPKLSFTEFEKEITRDDFDEEKFHKRLQYGSFSEWV' A
#
# COMPACT_ATOMS: atom_id res chain seq x y z
N MET A 1 13.87 -21.83 14.42
CA MET A 1 12.55 -22.06 13.80
C MET A 1 11.38 -21.29 14.42
N TRP A 2 11.06 -21.34 15.73
CA TRP A 2 9.89 -20.60 16.27
C TRP A 2 10.11 -19.08 16.39
N ILE A 3 11.30 -18.67 16.83
CA ILE A 3 11.67 -17.25 17.02
C ILE A 3 11.78 -16.51 15.69
N GLU A 4 12.35 -17.14 14.66
CA GLU A 4 12.51 -16.56 13.32
C GLU A 4 11.16 -16.25 12.66
N ASN A 5 10.20 -17.18 12.77
CA ASN A 5 8.84 -16.96 12.29
C ASN A 5 8.18 -15.78 13.03
N LYS A 6 8.27 -15.73 14.35
CA LYS A 6 7.69 -14.63 15.14
C LYS A 6 8.28 -13.27 14.78
N LEU A 7 9.60 -13.20 14.57
CA LEU A 7 10.29 -11.97 14.13
C LEU A 7 9.89 -11.54 12.72
N PHE A 8 9.71 -12.49 11.80
CA PHE A 8 9.21 -12.23 10.45
C PHE A 8 7.79 -11.64 10.46
N TYR A 9 6.88 -12.23 11.25
CA TYR A 9 5.52 -11.71 11.40
C TYR A 9 5.47 -10.33 12.06
N MET A 10 6.30 -10.08 13.10
CA MET A 10 6.40 -8.75 13.71
C MET A 10 6.86 -7.69 12.71
N LYS A 11 7.90 -7.98 11.91
CA LYS A 11 8.37 -7.06 10.85
C LYS A 11 7.28 -6.72 9.85
N LYS A 12 6.52 -7.72 9.38
CA LYS A 12 5.38 -7.50 8.47
C LYS A 12 4.27 -6.67 9.11
N GLU A 13 4.00 -6.86 10.39
CA GLU A 13 2.97 -6.08 11.10
C GLU A 13 3.39 -4.62 11.25
N ASP A 14 4.66 -4.36 11.55
CA ASP A 14 5.22 -3.01 11.67
C ASP A 14 5.27 -2.30 10.31
N GLU A 15 5.65 -3.00 9.24
CA GLU A 15 5.56 -2.50 7.86
C GLU A 15 4.13 -2.13 7.49
N LYS A 16 3.16 -3.00 7.79
CA LYS A 16 1.75 -2.72 7.51
C LYS A 16 1.23 -1.51 8.28
N LYS A 17 1.60 -1.35 9.55
CA LYS A 17 1.26 -0.17 10.36
C LYS A 17 1.88 1.10 9.76
N TYR A 18 3.13 1.03 9.34
CA TYR A 18 3.83 2.13 8.68
C TYR A 18 3.14 2.54 7.38
N LEU A 19 2.85 1.59 6.49
CA LEU A 19 2.12 1.81 5.24
C LEU A 19 0.72 2.38 5.51
N TYR A 20 0.03 1.89 6.53
CA TYR A 20 -1.29 2.42 6.92
C TYR A 20 -1.22 3.90 7.37
N GLY A 21 -0.15 4.27 8.07
CA GLY A 21 0.13 5.65 8.45
C GLY A 21 0.29 6.57 7.24
N ILE A 22 1.00 6.11 6.20
CA ILE A 22 1.14 6.83 4.92
C ILE A 22 -0.20 6.89 4.20
N TYR A 23 -0.88 5.76 4.02
CA TYR A 23 -2.17 5.64 3.38
C TYR A 23 -3.20 6.62 3.92
N ARG A 24 -3.24 6.86 5.24
CA ARG A 24 -4.16 7.83 5.86
C ARG A 24 -4.08 9.23 5.23
N ARG A 25 -2.89 9.67 4.82
CA ARG A 25 -2.69 10.97 4.14
C ARG A 25 -3.29 10.93 2.73
N PHE A 26 -3.07 9.85 2.01
CA PHE A 26 -3.64 9.64 0.66
C PHE A 26 -5.15 9.50 0.71
N LYS A 27 -5.71 8.74 1.66
CA LYS A 27 -7.16 8.55 1.83
C LYS A 27 -7.91 9.87 2.03
N LYS A 28 -7.30 10.83 2.73
CA LYS A 28 -7.88 12.16 2.92
C LYS A 28 -8.04 12.93 1.60
N LYS A 29 -7.09 12.78 0.68
CA LYS A 29 -7.09 13.43 -0.64
C LYS A 29 -7.82 12.62 -1.71
N TYR A 30 -7.81 11.30 -1.58
CA TYR A 30 -8.37 10.33 -2.53
C TYR A 30 -9.29 9.35 -1.78
N PRO A 31 -10.55 9.74 -1.49
CA PRO A 31 -11.46 8.93 -0.68
C PRO A 31 -11.80 7.57 -1.28
N LYS A 32 -11.63 7.41 -2.59
CA LYS A 32 -11.89 6.14 -3.31
C LYS A 32 -10.75 5.13 -3.19
N LEU A 33 -9.53 5.55 -2.87
CA LEU A 33 -8.39 4.66 -2.69
C LEU A 33 -8.63 3.75 -1.48
N SER A 34 -8.55 2.43 -1.66
CA SER A 34 -8.54 1.47 -0.56
C SER A 34 -7.11 1.22 -0.06
N PHE A 35 -7.00 0.75 1.19
CA PHE A 35 -5.70 0.39 1.75
C PHE A 35 -5.06 -0.78 0.98
N THR A 36 -5.85 -1.75 0.54
CA THR A 36 -5.37 -2.90 -0.24
C THR A 36 -4.79 -2.49 -1.58
N GLU A 37 -5.41 -1.54 -2.30
CA GLU A 37 -4.88 -1.01 -3.56
C GLU A 37 -3.59 -0.22 -3.33
N PHE A 38 -3.56 0.58 -2.27
CA PHE A 38 -2.35 1.31 -1.87
C PHE A 38 -1.20 0.36 -1.52
N GLU A 39 -1.46 -0.64 -0.67
CA GLU A 39 -0.48 -1.63 -0.24
C GLU A 39 0.05 -2.41 -1.45
N LYS A 40 -0.83 -2.90 -2.32
CA LYS A 40 -0.40 -3.60 -3.54
C LYS A 40 0.52 -2.75 -4.40
N GLU A 41 0.15 -1.50 -4.68
CA GLU A 41 0.94 -0.66 -5.59
C GLU A 41 2.29 -0.26 -4.98
N ILE A 42 2.31 0.16 -3.72
CA ILE A 42 3.54 0.63 -3.05
C ILE A 42 4.53 -0.50 -2.78
N THR A 43 4.07 -1.76 -2.72
CA THR A 43 4.92 -2.95 -2.56
C THR A 43 5.27 -3.63 -3.88
N ARG A 44 4.90 -3.07 -5.04
CA ARG A 44 5.30 -3.62 -6.34
C ARG A 44 6.81 -3.47 -6.54
N ASP A 45 7.45 -4.50 -7.06
CA ASP A 45 8.86 -4.47 -7.42
C ASP A 45 9.16 -3.41 -8.50
N ASP A 46 8.19 -3.11 -9.37
CA ASP A 46 8.26 -2.14 -10.45
C ASP A 46 7.54 -0.81 -10.13
N PHE A 47 7.48 -0.43 -8.85
CA PHE A 47 6.76 0.77 -8.42
C PHE A 47 7.19 2.02 -9.21
N ASP A 48 6.19 2.68 -9.80
CA ASP A 48 6.34 3.89 -10.61
C ASP A 48 5.48 5.00 -10.00
N GLU A 49 6.15 5.96 -9.36
CA GLU A 49 5.51 7.07 -8.65
C GLU A 49 4.60 7.91 -9.56
N GLU A 50 5.02 8.18 -10.80
CA GLU A 50 4.21 8.97 -11.73
C GLU A 50 2.92 8.24 -12.11
N LYS A 51 3.01 6.94 -12.42
CA LYS A 51 1.83 6.14 -12.74
C LYS A 51 0.88 6.07 -11.56
N PHE A 52 1.42 5.89 -10.36
CA PHE A 52 0.62 5.88 -9.14
C PHE A 52 -0.13 7.22 -8.94
N HIS A 53 0.56 8.35 -9.09
CA HIS A 53 -0.06 9.67 -8.98
C HIS A 53 -1.11 9.94 -10.07
N LYS A 54 -0.87 9.50 -11.31
CA LYS A 54 -1.86 9.58 -12.39
C LYS A 54 -3.12 8.78 -12.03
N ARG A 55 -2.99 7.55 -11.53
CA ARG A 55 -4.13 6.69 -11.14
C ARG A 55 -4.95 7.28 -10.00
N LEU A 56 -4.29 7.90 -9.01
CA LEU A 56 -4.97 8.59 -7.91
C LEU A 56 -5.93 9.69 -8.40
N GLN A 57 -5.64 10.33 -9.55
CA GLN A 57 -6.51 11.37 -10.13
C GLN A 57 -7.76 10.81 -10.81
N TYR A 58 -7.65 9.66 -11.48
CA TYR A 58 -8.78 9.05 -12.20
C TYR A 58 -9.69 8.20 -11.28
N GLY A 59 -9.20 7.80 -10.11
CA GLY A 59 -10.00 7.14 -9.08
C GLY A 59 -10.50 5.74 -9.43
N SER A 60 -9.96 5.13 -10.49
CA SER A 60 -10.17 3.73 -10.89
C SER A 60 -8.87 2.96 -10.63
N PHE A 61 -8.88 2.15 -9.59
CA PHE A 61 -7.83 1.15 -9.31
C PHE A 61 -8.32 -0.28 -9.64
N SER A 62 -9.58 -0.42 -10.05
CA SER A 62 -10.29 -1.68 -10.32
C SER A 62 -9.98 -2.31 -11.68
N GLU A 63 -9.27 -1.63 -12.58
CA GLU A 63 -9.06 -2.08 -13.97
C GLU A 63 -7.73 -2.81 -14.22
N TRP A 64 -7.06 -3.33 -13.18
CA TRP A 64 -5.86 -4.15 -13.38
C TRP A 64 -6.07 -5.60 -12.91
N VAL A 65 -6.27 -6.48 -13.89
CA VAL A 65 -5.99 -7.94 -13.85
C VAL A 65 -4.59 -8.15 -14.39
#